data_AF-A0A3D5WPC7-F1
#
_entry.id   AF-A0A3D5WPC7-F1
#
_cell.length_a   1.000
_cell.length_b   1.000
_cell.length_c   1.000
_cell.angle_alpha   90.00
_cell.angle_beta   90.00
_cell.angle_gamma   90.00
#
_symmetry.space_group_name_H-M   'P 1'
#
loop_
_entity.id
_entity.type
_entity.pdbx_description
1 polymer ?
#
loop_
_entity_poly.entity_id
_entity_poly.type
_entity_poly.pdbx_seq_one_letter_code
_entity_poly.pdbx_strand_id
1 'polypeptide(L)'
;MLYGCPYDLFWHLNPTKLTAFRKAYEERLQQKEDAMWRNGLYTMRAINACFGGKYPEKPLFEVGESKESSERQEHDGYTEQEIKEAREALVMQLQIMEGQQRRAKRKKELFDH
;
A
#
# COMPACT_ATOMS: atom_id res chain seq x y z
N MET A 1 -12.11 -5.19 -21.19
CA MET A 1 -11.08 -4.33 -20.58
C MET A 1 -10.66 -4.97 -19.25
N LEU A 2 -9.49 -5.61 -19.20
CA LEU A 2 -9.14 -6.67 -18.22
C LEU A 2 -9.10 -6.22 -16.74
N TYR A 3 -8.84 -4.94 -16.46
CA TYR A 3 -8.74 -4.37 -15.10
C TYR A 3 -9.36 -2.98 -14.95
N GLY A 4 -10.27 -2.58 -15.86
CA GLY A 4 -10.86 -1.24 -15.86
C GLY A 4 -9.92 -0.11 -16.33
N CYS A 5 -8.75 -0.43 -16.89
CA CYS A 5 -7.84 0.56 -17.49
C CYS A 5 -8.36 1.05 -18.85
N PRO A 6 -8.58 2.37 -19.07
CA PRO A 6 -9.04 2.93 -20.33
C PRO A 6 -8.24 2.44 -21.55
N TYR A 7 -8.90 2.29 -22.70
CA TYR A 7 -8.32 1.58 -23.85
C TYR A 7 -7.12 2.33 -24.42
N ASP A 8 -7.25 3.65 -24.57
CA ASP A 8 -6.14 4.50 -24.99
C ASP A 8 -5.00 4.47 -23.97
N LEU A 9 -5.31 4.46 -22.67
CA LEU A 9 -4.28 4.41 -21.63
C LEU A 9 -3.50 3.09 -21.70
N PHE A 10 -4.17 1.96 -21.93
CA PHE A 10 -3.53 0.64 -22.01
C PHE A 10 -2.41 0.58 -23.04
N TRP A 11 -2.59 1.19 -24.21
CA TRP A 11 -1.59 1.16 -25.29
C TRP A 11 -0.38 2.08 -25.05
N HIS A 12 -0.55 3.14 -24.26
CA HIS A 12 0.50 4.14 -24.02
C HIS A 12 1.17 3.99 -22.65
N LEU A 13 0.68 3.08 -21.80
CA LEU A 13 1.18 2.91 -20.44
C LEU A 13 2.31 1.88 -20.36
N ASN A 14 3.30 2.15 -19.50
CA ASN A 14 4.33 1.18 -19.16
C ASN A 14 3.70 -0.04 -18.45
N PRO A 15 4.03 -1.29 -18.83
CA PRO A 15 3.51 -2.51 -18.22
C PRO A 15 3.69 -2.58 -16.70
N THR A 16 4.71 -1.94 -16.12
CA THR A 16 4.87 -1.89 -14.65
C THR A 16 3.73 -1.15 -13.95
N LYS A 17 3.17 -0.11 -14.58
CA LYS A 17 2.06 0.68 -14.03
C LYS A 17 0.70 -0.04 -14.15
N LEU A 18 0.58 -1.08 -14.98
CA LEU A 18 -0.64 -1.90 -15.04
C LEU A 18 -0.88 -2.70 -13.74
N THR A 19 0.16 -2.95 -12.96
CA THR A 19 0.05 -3.64 -11.67
C THR A 19 -0.84 -2.88 -10.68
N ALA A 20 -0.81 -1.54 -10.70
CA ALA A 20 -1.67 -0.70 -9.86
C ALA A 20 -3.15 -0.88 -10.21
N PHE A 21 -3.49 -0.93 -11.51
CA PHE A 21 -4.86 -1.17 -11.97
C PHE A 21 -5.36 -2.56 -11.58
N ARG A 22 -4.49 -3.57 -11.71
CA ARG A 22 -4.81 -4.93 -11.27
C ARG A 22 -5.10 -4.98 -9.78
N LYS A 23 -4.24 -4.36 -8.97
CA LYS A 23 -4.42 -4.32 -7.51
C LYS A 23 -5.72 -3.62 -7.12
N ALA A 24 -6.01 -2.46 -7.71
CA ALA A 24 -7.26 -1.74 -7.47
C ALA A 24 -8.50 -2.58 -7.87
N TYR A 25 -8.40 -3.36 -8.95
CA TYR A 25 -9.46 -4.26 -9.37
C TYR A 25 -9.68 -5.41 -8.38
N GLU A 26 -8.60 -6.04 -7.90
CA GLU A 26 -8.64 -7.10 -6.89
C GLU A 26 -9.22 -6.58 -5.56
N GLU A 27 -8.81 -5.39 -5.11
CA GLU A 27 -9.37 -4.73 -3.93
C GLU A 27 -10.88 -4.48 -4.08
N ARG A 28 -11.33 -4.01 -5.26
CA ARG A 28 -12.76 -3.83 -5.53
C ARG A 28 -13.53 -5.15 -5.49
N LEU A 29 -12.91 -6.24 -5.94
CA LEU A 29 -13.53 -7.56 -5.91
C LEU A 29 -13.68 -8.04 -4.47
N GLN A 30 -12.63 -7.87 -3.65
CA GLN A 30 -12.64 -8.21 -2.23
C GLN A 30 -13.73 -7.42 -1.47
N GLN A 31 -13.81 -6.11 -1.70
CA GLN A 31 -14.84 -5.26 -1.08
C GLN A 31 -16.27 -5.74 -1.39
N LYS A 32 -16.50 -6.24 -2.60
CA LYS A 32 -17.81 -6.81 -2.98
C LYS A 32 -18.07 -8.13 -2.28
N GLU A 33 -17.07 -9.00 -2.19
CA GLU A 33 -17.18 -10.26 -1.47
C GLU A 33 -17.50 -10.05 0.01
N ASP A 34 -16.77 -9.14 0.67
CA ASP A 34 -17.01 -8.77 2.06
C ASP A 34 -18.43 -8.21 2.25
N ALA A 35 -18.91 -7.37 1.31
CA ALA A 35 -20.26 -6.85 1.35
C ALA A 35 -21.32 -7.95 1.20
N MET A 36 -21.10 -8.93 0.31
CA MET A 36 -21.99 -10.08 0.14
C MET A 36 -22.02 -10.94 1.41
N TRP A 37 -20.88 -11.16 2.04
CA TRP A 37 -20.80 -11.89 3.32
C TRP A 37 -21.57 -11.18 4.43
N ARG A 38 -21.37 -9.86 4.57
CA ARG A 38 -22.12 -9.04 5.53
C ARG A 38 -23.63 -9.14 5.30
N ASN A 39 -24.07 -9.01 4.04
CA ASN A 39 -25.49 -9.13 3.69
C ASN A 39 -26.06 -10.51 4.03
N GLY A 40 -25.33 -11.59 3.76
CA GLY A 40 -25.73 -12.94 4.15
C GLY A 40 -25.93 -13.06 5.66
N LEU A 41 -25.01 -12.49 6.45
CA LEU A 41 -25.12 -12.48 7.91
C LEU A 41 -26.36 -11.72 8.40
N TYR A 42 -26.61 -10.52 7.87
CA TYR A 42 -27.82 -9.76 8.22
C TYR A 42 -29.10 -10.49 7.81
N THR A 43 -29.11 -11.14 6.64
CA THR A 43 -30.26 -11.92 6.17
C THR A 43 -30.57 -13.07 7.12
N MET A 44 -29.55 -13.82 7.54
CA MET A 44 -29.71 -14.90 8.53
C MET A 44 -30.21 -14.37 9.88
N ARG A 45 -29.74 -13.20 10.32
CA ARG A 45 -30.24 -12.56 11.56
C ARG A 45 -31.69 -12.09 11.42
N ALA A 46 -32.09 -11.60 10.25
CA ALA A 46 -33.47 -11.22 9.97
C ALA A 46 -34.39 -12.44 10.04
N ILE A 47 -34.00 -13.55 9.40
CA ILE A 47 -34.74 -14.82 9.47
C ILE A 47 -34.85 -15.29 10.93
N ASN A 48 -33.74 -15.30 11.68
CA ASN A 48 -33.75 -15.70 13.08
C ASN A 48 -34.68 -14.83 13.95
N ALA A 49 -34.79 -13.53 13.64
CA ALA A 49 -35.68 -12.63 14.36
C ALA A 49 -37.16 -12.99 14.16
N CYS A 50 -37.55 -13.50 12.98
CA CYS A 50 -38.90 -14.01 12.75
C CYS A 50 -39.27 -15.22 13.62
N PHE A 51 -38.27 -16.00 14.06
CA PHE A 51 -38.47 -17.19 14.92
C PHE A 51 -38.24 -16.90 16.42
N GLY A 52 -38.32 -15.63 16.84
CA GLY A 52 -38.18 -15.22 18.24
C GLY A 52 -36.76 -14.82 18.66
N GLY A 53 -35.81 -14.81 17.73
CA GLY A 53 -34.51 -14.18 17.93
C GLY A 53 -34.58 -12.66 17.97
N LYS A 54 -33.49 -12.00 18.36
CA LYS A 54 -33.36 -10.53 18.28
C LYS A 54 -32.56 -10.13 17.04
N TYR A 55 -33.07 -9.16 16.29
CA TYR A 55 -32.32 -8.51 15.23
C TYR A 55 -31.35 -7.49 15.83
N PRO A 56 -30.10 -7.37 15.34
CA PRO A 56 -29.16 -6.39 15.86
C PRO A 56 -29.63 -4.94 15.59
N GLU A 57 -29.66 -4.11 16.63
CA GLU A 57 -30.01 -2.68 16.53
C GLU A 57 -28.83 -1.82 16.02
N LYS A 58 -27.61 -2.34 16.15
CA LYS A 58 -26.35 -1.72 15.72
C LYS A 58 -25.69 -2.58 14.64
N PRO A 59 -24.90 -1.97 13.74
CA PRO A 59 -24.19 -2.73 12.73
C PRO A 59 -23.25 -3.75 13.38
N LEU A 60 -23.29 -5.00 12.88
CA LEU A 60 -22.49 -6.13 13.37
C LEU A 60 -20.99 -5.90 13.21
N PHE A 61 -20.63 -5.09 12.23
CA PHE A 61 -19.27 -4.64 11.99
C PHE A 61 -19.31 -3.13 12.06
N GLU A 62 -18.70 -2.56 13.09
CA GLU A 62 -18.31 -1.16 13.03
C GLU A 62 -17.30 -1.09 11.89
N VAL A 63 -17.62 -0.34 10.84
CA VAL A 63 -16.61 0.16 9.90
C VAL A 63 -15.83 1.21 10.69
N GLY A 64 -15.11 0.76 11.72
CA GLY A 64 -14.03 1.52 12.25
C GLY A 64 -13.09 1.67 11.08
N GLU A 65 -12.88 2.91 10.65
CA GLU A 65 -11.55 3.33 10.22
C GLU A 65 -10.60 2.57 11.15
N SER A 66 -9.90 1.57 10.58
CA SER A 66 -8.86 0.87 11.31
C SER A 66 -8.08 1.95 12.03
N LYS A 67 -7.85 1.82 13.33
CA LYS A 67 -7.10 2.85 14.08
C LYS A 67 -5.71 3.13 13.44
N GLU A 68 -5.23 2.23 12.58
CA GLU A 68 -4.08 2.43 11.67
C GLU A 68 -4.28 3.50 10.58
N SER A 69 -5.51 3.82 10.17
CA SER A 69 -5.85 4.89 9.21
C SER A 69 -5.64 6.27 9.84
N SER A 70 -5.83 6.40 11.15
CA SER A 70 -5.58 7.65 11.87
C SER A 70 -4.08 7.91 12.10
N GLU A 71 -3.24 6.88 12.06
CA GLU A 71 -1.77 7.04 12.08
C GLU A 71 -1.18 7.40 10.71
N ARG A 72 -1.96 7.25 9.63
CA ARG A 72 -1.60 7.70 8.27
C ARG A 72 -2.26 9.03 7.90
N GLN A 73 -2.75 9.75 8.90
CA GLN A 73 -3.14 11.14 8.74
C GLN A 73 -1.86 11.98 8.64
N GLU A 74 -1.41 12.16 7.40
CA GLU A 74 -0.77 13.40 6.94
C GLU A 74 0.35 13.96 7.84
N HIS A 75 1.52 13.31 7.87
CA HIS A 75 2.75 14.11 7.99
C HIS A 75 3.02 14.74 6.61
N ASP A 76 2.19 15.73 6.27
CA ASP A 76 2.35 16.55 5.08
C ASP A 76 3.61 17.41 5.24
N GLY A 77 4.64 17.09 4.44
CA GLY A 77 5.90 17.81 4.36
C GLY A 77 6.94 17.38 5.40
N TYR A 78 8.07 16.82 4.94
CA TYR A 78 9.30 16.93 5.73
C TYR A 78 9.59 18.41 5.94
N THR A 79 9.92 18.82 7.16
CA THR A 79 10.38 20.19 7.40
C THR A 79 11.70 20.43 6.65
N GLU A 80 12.00 21.67 6.22
CA GLU A 80 13.24 21.96 5.49
C GLU A 80 14.50 21.51 6.24
N GLN A 81 14.43 21.45 7.57
CA GLN A 81 15.51 20.97 8.44
C GLN A 81 15.72 19.46 8.29
N GLU A 82 14.66 18.66 8.34
CA GLU A 82 14.74 17.20 8.18
C GLU A 82 15.22 16.79 6.78
N ILE A 83 14.79 17.52 5.74
CA ILE A 83 15.27 17.31 4.37
C ILE A 83 16.78 17.58 4.30
N LYS A 84 17.24 18.64 4.95
CA LYS A 84 18.65 19.03 4.96
C LYS A 84 19.51 18.01 5.71
N GLU A 85 19.07 17.55 6.87
CA GLU A 85 19.76 16.52 7.64
C GLU A 85 19.81 15.18 6.90
N ALA A 86 18.70 14.74 6.30
CA ALA A 86 18.66 13.54 5.48
C ALA A 86 19.61 13.64 4.26
N ARG A 87 19.69 14.82 3.64
CA ARG A 87 20.61 15.09 2.53
C ARG A 87 22.08 15.04 2.98
N GLU A 88 22.41 15.63 4.13
CA GLU A 88 23.77 15.62 4.68
C GLU A 88 24.21 14.20 5.06
N ALA A 89 23.32 13.41 5.69
CA ALA A 89 23.58 12.01 6.01
C ALA A 89 23.79 11.15 4.75
N LEU A 90 22.99 11.38 3.71
CA LEU A 90 23.14 10.69 2.42
C LEU A 90 24.48 11.01 1.75
N VAL A 91 24.88 12.29 1.74
CA VAL A 91 26.18 12.71 1.17
C VAL A 91 27.33 12.06 1.92
N MET A 92 27.27 12.01 3.26
CA MET A 92 28.28 11.35 4.07
C MET A 92 28.39 9.85 3.74
N GLN A 93 27.26 9.14 3.59
CA GLN A 93 27.26 7.74 3.19
C GLN A 93 27.87 7.52 1.80
N LEU A 94 27.55 8.37 0.83
CA LEU A 94 28.12 8.28 -0.52
C LEU A 94 29.64 8.47 -0.50
N GLN A 95 30.15 9.42 0.28
CA GLN A 95 31.60 9.62 0.43
C GLN A 95 32.30 8.40 1.04
N ILE A 96 31.70 7.78 2.05
CA ILE A 96 32.20 6.53 2.65
C ILE A 96 32.21 5.42 1.61
N MET A 97 31.12 5.28 0.83
CA MET A 97 30.99 4.27 -0.20
C MET A 97 32.02 4.44 -1.32
N GLU A 98 32.24 5.67 -1.80
CA GLU A 98 33.30 5.97 -2.77
C GLU A 98 34.69 5.61 -2.23
N GLY A 99 34.96 5.93 -0.96
CA GLY A 99 36.22 5.57 -0.30
C GLY A 99 36.44 4.05 -0.27
N GLN A 100 35.39 3.29 0.03
CA GLN A 100 35.43 1.82 0.01
C GLN A 100 35.63 1.28 -1.42
N GLN A 101 34.93 1.82 -2.41
CA GLN A 101 35.10 1.43 -3.81
C GLN A 101 36.52 1.72 -4.33
N ARG A 102 37.08 2.89 -4.02
CA ARG A 102 38.45 3.24 -4.40
C ARG A 102 39.48 2.32 -3.74
N ARG A 103 39.29 1.93 -2.48
CA ARG A 103 40.15 0.95 -1.79
C ARG A 103 40.02 -0.45 -2.40
N ALA A 104 38.80 -0.87 -2.75
CA ALA A 104 38.56 -2.16 -3.41
C ALA A 104 39.20 -2.22 -4.80
N LYS A 105 39.10 -1.14 -5.58
CA LYS A 105 39.75 -1.03 -6.89
C LYS A 105 41.27 -1.08 -6.78
N ARG A 106 41.85 -0.33 -5.84
CA ARG A 106 43.30 -0.34 -5.58
C ARG A 106 43.81 -1.71 -5.14
N LYS A 107 43.05 -2.45 -4.32
CA LYS A 107 43.40 -3.83 -3.96
C LYS A 107 43.42 -4.73 -5.19
N LYS A 108 42.40 -4.68 -6.05
CA LYS A 108 42.40 -5.47 -7.30
C LYS A 108 43.62 -5.16 -8.17
N GLU A 109 43.92 -3.89 -8.40
CA GLU A 109 45.10 -3.45 -9.16
C GLU A 109 46.44 -3.90 -8.54
N LEU A 110 46.50 -4.10 -7.22
CA LEU A 110 47.68 -4.62 -6.50
C LEU A 110 47.80 -6.14 -6.48
N PHE A 111 46.69 -6.87 -6.67
CA PHE A 111 46.66 -8.34 -6.72
C PHE A 111 46.67 -8.90 -8.16
N ASP A 112 46.47 -8.04 -9.17
CA ASP A 112 46.50 -8.38 -10.60
C ASP A 112 47.88 -8.13 -11.27
N HIS A 113 48.94 -7.88 -10.49
CA HIS A 113 50.36 -7.83 -10.91
C HIS A 113 51.18 -8.90 -10.19
#